data_AF-A0AAF5D0W3-F1
#
_entry.id   AF-A0AAF5D0W3-F1
#
_cell.length_a   1.000
_cell.length_b   1.000
_cell.length_c   1.000
_cell.angle_alpha   90.00
_cell.angle_beta   90.00
_cell.angle_gamma   90.00
#
_symmetry.space_group_name_H-M   'P 1'
#
loop_
_entity.id
_entity.type
_entity.pdbx_description
1 polymer ?
#
loop_
_entity_poly.entity_id
_entity_poly.type
_entity_poly.pdbx_seq_one_letter_code
_entity_poly.pdbx_strand_id
1 'polypeptide(L)'
;MSGRIELLGVVTSYDNSDLNHHEGGLWIFLSIIIPGLVKGNINASSNKTNEIFNNIIISRQDVNEKFENIFFAETNFFDLIFMCKDDSKTYKYNTTTGEMSLYLDCYDNSQNTVNFLILPNSTASLTSAVPVNCNNSKKNCTEGYCAMFERQIFFPSTKHISKIQNYYCPNDFINLINFESNNNFFLTSYTSSITLAGKICIELNSDSFIIRSGNLSFFWWVSCFRPNSSDKRSFYPMPDFSYVYPTYPTFPMGPVADGESSIFKYNYFKNLFLLFFIIFYYIN
;
A
#
# COMPACT_ATOMS: atom_id res chain seq x y z
N MET A 1 20.83 15.79 9.75
CA MET A 1 20.08 14.64 9.27
C MET A 1 20.85 13.35 9.48
N SER A 2 20.28 12.39 10.19
CA SER A 2 20.85 11.04 10.32
C SER A 2 19.77 9.98 10.25
N GLY A 3 20.09 8.77 9.77
CA GLY A 3 19.19 7.63 9.83
C GLY A 3 19.20 6.79 8.57
N ARG A 4 18.32 5.80 8.52
CA ARG A 4 18.19 4.87 7.40
C ARG A 4 16.75 4.39 7.27
N ILE A 5 16.21 4.51 6.06
CA ILE A 5 14.88 4.03 5.69
C ILE A 5 15.02 2.99 4.59
N GLU A 6 14.31 1.87 4.73
CA GLU A 6 14.06 0.92 3.64
C GLU A 6 12.62 1.08 3.20
N LEU A 7 12.38 1.64 2.02
CA LEU A 7 11.06 1.82 1.41
C LEU A 7 10.99 1.01 0.13
N LEU A 8 10.03 0.09 0.03
CA LEU A 8 9.84 -0.78 -1.14
C LEU A 8 11.14 -1.49 -1.56
N GLY A 9 11.90 -1.98 -0.58
CA GLY A 9 13.20 -2.64 -0.77
C GLY A 9 14.37 -1.70 -1.04
N VAL A 10 14.15 -0.40 -1.28
CA VAL A 10 15.21 0.58 -1.51
C VAL A 10 15.68 1.16 -0.18
N VAL A 11 16.95 0.93 0.15
CA VAL A 11 17.59 1.51 1.34
C VAL A 11 18.18 2.87 1.00
N THR A 12 17.73 3.89 1.71
CA THR A 12 18.32 5.24 1.70
C THR A 12 18.93 5.52 3.06
N SER A 13 20.25 5.66 3.09
CA SER A 13 20.99 6.13 4.27
C SER A 13 21.15 7.63 4.20
N TYR A 14 21.02 8.27 5.36
CA TYR A 14 21.21 9.69 5.52
C TYR A 14 22.34 9.87 6.52
N ASP A 15 23.52 10.20 6.00
CA ASP A 15 24.72 10.46 6.79
C ASP A 15 25.01 11.97 6.72
N ASN A 16 25.19 12.58 7.89
CA ASN A 16 25.22 14.03 8.03
C ASN A 16 26.63 14.58 7.81
N SER A 17 26.84 15.44 6.81
CA SER A 17 28.01 16.32 6.77
C SER A 17 27.71 17.81 6.97
N ASP A 18 26.50 18.30 6.68
CA ASP A 18 26.18 19.73 6.80
C ASP A 18 25.12 19.99 7.86
N LEU A 19 25.57 20.02 9.12
CA LEU A 19 24.84 20.61 10.25
C LEU A 19 24.96 22.14 10.20
N ASN A 20 24.39 22.80 9.20
CA ASN A 20 23.95 24.17 9.43
C ASN A 20 22.66 24.08 10.26
N HIS A 21 22.84 23.92 11.57
CA HIS A 21 21.79 24.15 12.55
C HIS A 21 21.34 25.60 12.41
N HIS A 22 20.38 25.86 11.52
CA HIS A 22 19.71 27.14 11.53
C HIS A 22 19.01 27.27 12.89
N GLU A 23 19.41 28.27 13.66
CA GLU A 23 18.79 28.65 14.93
C GLU A 23 17.26 28.75 14.72
N GLY A 24 16.48 27.96 15.47
CA GLY A 24 15.01 27.98 15.40
C GLY A 24 14.32 26.93 14.50
N GLY A 25 15.02 25.95 13.95
CA GLY A 25 14.39 24.86 13.18
C GLY A 25 13.75 23.77 14.04
N LEU A 26 12.53 23.32 13.68
CA LEU A 26 11.91 22.13 14.24
C LEU A 26 12.53 20.86 13.64
N TRP A 27 12.90 19.92 14.51
CA TRP A 27 13.38 18.60 14.13
C TRP A 27 12.34 17.54 14.48
N ILE A 28 12.32 16.50 13.66
CA ILE A 28 11.43 15.36 13.84
C ILE A 28 12.29 14.11 13.75
N PHE A 29 12.32 13.38 14.86
CA PHE A 29 12.72 11.99 14.87
C PHE A 29 11.51 11.11 14.54
N LEU A 30 11.64 10.28 13.52
CA LEU A 30 10.61 9.40 13.01
C LEU A 30 11.14 7.97 13.00
N SER A 31 10.42 7.06 13.63
CA SER A 31 10.68 5.62 13.60
C SER A 31 9.44 4.92 13.10
N ILE A 32 9.56 4.17 12.00
CA ILE A 32 8.38 3.63 11.31
C ILE A 32 8.60 2.20 10.87
N ILE A 33 7.56 1.39 11.04
CA ILE A 33 7.47 0.06 10.46
C ILE A 33 6.06 -0.16 9.92
N ILE A 34 5.96 -0.45 8.63
CA ILE A 34 4.76 -0.86 7.93
C ILE A 34 5.13 -2.17 7.21
N PRO A 35 4.59 -3.33 7.63
CA PRO A 35 4.95 -4.62 7.05
C PRO A 35 4.84 -4.60 5.52
N GLY A 36 5.89 -5.04 4.81
CA GLY A 36 5.91 -5.06 3.35
C GLY A 36 5.94 -3.70 2.64
N LEU A 37 6.12 -2.58 3.34
CA LEU A 37 6.25 -1.25 2.73
C LEU A 37 7.52 -0.54 3.18
N VAL A 38 7.62 -0.25 4.48
CA VAL A 38 8.72 0.56 5.02
C VAL A 38 9.18 0.03 6.36
N LYS A 39 10.47 0.12 6.63
CA LYS A 39 11.04 0.05 7.98
C LYS A 39 12.23 0.99 8.07
N GLY A 40 12.35 1.76 9.14
CA GLY A 40 13.52 2.60 9.34
C GLY A 40 13.36 3.65 10.42
N ASN A 41 14.43 4.42 10.57
CA ASN A 41 14.47 5.59 11.43
C ASN A 41 15.07 6.77 10.66
N ILE A 42 14.53 7.96 10.87
CA ILE A 42 15.12 9.20 10.38
C ILE A 42 15.07 10.29 11.45
N ASN A 43 16.14 11.05 11.55
CA ASN A 43 16.24 12.27 12.34
C ASN A 43 16.60 13.44 11.42
N ALA A 44 15.65 14.31 11.13
CA ALA A 44 15.86 15.42 10.20
C ALA A 44 15.04 16.65 10.57
N SER A 45 15.29 17.77 9.88
CA SER A 45 14.40 18.93 9.94
C SER A 45 13.00 18.56 9.47
N SER A 46 11.99 19.25 10.00
CA SER A 46 10.58 18.98 9.71
C SER A 46 10.29 18.88 8.21
N ASN A 47 10.82 19.80 7.39
CA ASN A 47 10.65 19.79 5.93
C ASN A 47 11.11 18.48 5.31
N LYS A 48 12.29 17.97 5.71
CA LYS A 48 12.85 16.75 5.12
C LYS A 48 12.15 15.50 5.65
N THR A 49 11.78 15.48 6.94
CA THR A 49 11.00 14.38 7.50
C THR A 49 9.61 14.31 6.85
N ASN A 50 8.96 15.46 6.61
CA ASN A 50 7.70 15.53 5.89
C ASN A 50 7.81 14.99 4.45
N GLU A 51 8.85 15.36 3.69
CA GLU A 51 9.08 14.81 2.34
C GLU A 51 9.18 13.27 2.35
N ILE A 52 10.00 12.72 3.27
CA ILE A 52 10.18 11.27 3.41
C ILE A 52 8.86 10.60 3.81
N PHE A 53 8.16 11.16 4.78
CA PHE A 53 6.88 10.64 5.26
C PHE A 53 5.83 10.63 4.15
N ASN A 54 5.74 11.69 3.34
CA ASN A 54 4.85 11.75 2.20
C ASN A 54 5.16 10.66 1.17
N ASN A 55 6.43 10.46 0.82
CA ASN A 55 6.82 9.37 -0.10
C ASN A 55 6.41 7.98 0.41
N ILE A 56 6.48 7.75 1.73
CA ILE A 56 6.05 6.50 2.35
C ILE A 56 4.53 6.33 2.24
N ILE A 57 3.76 7.29 2.76
CA ILE A 57 2.31 7.11 2.91
C ILE A 57 1.58 7.09 1.57
N ILE A 58 1.99 7.89 0.59
CA ILE A 58 1.32 7.94 -0.73
C ILE A 58 1.58 6.67 -1.54
N SER A 59 2.63 5.90 -1.21
CA SER A 59 2.96 4.65 -1.90
C SER A 59 1.88 3.58 -1.72
N ARG A 60 1.07 3.67 -0.65
CA ARG A 60 0.04 2.68 -0.30
C ARG A 60 -1.27 3.31 0.13
N GLN A 61 -2.35 2.92 -0.54
CA GLN A 61 -3.69 3.46 -0.28
C GLN A 61 -4.20 3.11 1.13
N ASP A 62 -3.94 1.91 1.63
CA ASP A 62 -4.37 1.51 2.97
C ASP A 62 -3.62 2.23 4.10
N VAL A 63 -2.50 2.88 3.76
CA VAL A 63 -1.71 3.71 4.68
C VAL A 63 -2.16 5.16 4.60
N ASN A 64 -2.30 5.73 3.39
CA ASN A 64 -2.65 7.14 3.23
C ASN A 64 -4.00 7.49 3.89
N GLU A 65 -4.97 6.57 3.86
CA GLU A 65 -6.28 6.76 4.47
C GLU A 65 -6.24 6.89 6.00
N LYS A 66 -5.15 6.44 6.65
CA LYS A 66 -4.99 6.55 8.11
C LYS A 66 -4.57 7.94 8.58
N PHE A 67 -4.12 8.78 7.65
CA PHE A 67 -3.55 10.10 7.91
C PHE A 67 -4.38 11.24 7.30
N GLU A 68 -5.66 11.01 7.01
CA GLU A 68 -6.57 12.04 6.48
C GLU A 68 -6.64 13.29 7.37
N ASN A 69 -6.52 13.12 8.68
CA ASN A 69 -6.54 14.21 9.67
C ASN A 69 -5.36 15.19 9.56
N ILE A 70 -4.28 14.81 8.87
CA ILE A 70 -3.10 15.67 8.65
C ILE A 70 -2.88 15.99 7.17
N PHE A 71 -3.87 15.69 6.31
CA PHE A 71 -3.81 15.92 4.88
C PHE A 71 -4.28 17.32 4.49
N PHE A 72 -3.47 18.03 3.70
CA PHE A 72 -3.79 19.33 3.11
C PHE A 72 -4.23 19.16 1.67
N ALA A 73 -5.53 19.32 1.42
CA ALA A 73 -6.09 19.20 0.07
C ALA A 73 -5.55 20.25 -0.92
N GLU A 74 -5.21 21.45 -0.44
CA GLU A 74 -4.69 22.54 -1.29
C GLU A 74 -3.31 22.21 -1.89
N THR A 75 -2.44 21.56 -1.10
CA THR A 75 -1.08 21.22 -1.49
C THR A 75 -0.90 19.73 -1.82
N ASN A 76 -1.93 18.92 -1.60
CA ASN A 76 -1.89 17.45 -1.65
C ASN A 76 -0.74 16.87 -0.82
N PHE A 77 -0.61 17.34 0.43
CA PHE A 77 0.53 17.06 1.28
C PHE A 77 0.10 16.70 2.70
N PHE A 78 0.78 15.75 3.32
CA PHE A 78 0.56 15.39 4.73
C PHE A 78 1.60 16.10 5.61
N ASP A 79 1.16 16.85 6.62
CA ASP A 79 2.06 17.63 7.47
C ASP A 79 2.16 17.04 8.88
N LEU A 80 3.33 16.52 9.23
CA LEU A 80 3.61 15.95 10.54
C LEU A 80 3.56 16.97 11.68
N ILE A 81 3.60 18.28 11.40
CA ILE A 81 3.48 19.30 12.45
C ILE A 81 2.21 19.15 13.28
N PHE A 82 1.14 18.60 12.70
CA PHE A 82 -0.11 18.36 13.41
C PHE A 82 0.02 17.20 14.41
N MET A 83 0.82 16.19 14.07
CA MET A 83 1.16 15.10 15.00
C MET A 83 2.13 15.57 16.10
N CYS A 84 2.98 16.56 15.82
CA CYS A 84 3.87 17.15 16.83
C CYS A 84 3.11 17.85 17.98
N LYS A 85 1.82 18.16 17.80
CA LYS A 85 0.99 18.79 18.83
C LYS A 85 0.29 17.78 19.74
N ASP A 86 0.30 16.50 19.37
CA ASP A 86 -0.31 15.45 20.17
C ASP A 86 0.60 15.05 21.33
N ASP A 87 0.00 14.74 22.48
CA ASP A 87 0.74 14.16 23.62
C ASP A 87 1.25 12.75 23.31
N SER A 88 0.60 12.05 22.37
CA SER A 88 1.00 10.72 21.95
C SER A 88 2.15 10.78 20.96
N LYS A 89 3.26 10.12 21.31
CA LYS A 89 4.40 9.92 20.40
C LYS A 89 4.31 8.65 19.58
N THR A 90 3.32 7.79 19.83
CA THR A 90 3.20 6.47 19.17
C THR A 90 1.83 6.28 18.55
N TYR A 91 1.82 5.78 17.32
CA TYR A 91 0.64 5.58 16.51
C TYR A 91 0.65 4.17 15.92
N LYS A 92 -0.48 3.46 16.03
CA LYS A 92 -0.65 2.11 15.54
C LYS A 92 -1.93 2.00 14.72
N TYR A 93 -1.82 1.46 13.51
CA TYR A 93 -2.96 1.26 12.63
C TYR A 93 -2.88 -0.11 11.97
N ASN A 94 -4.04 -0.72 11.71
CA ASN A 94 -4.10 -1.92 10.88
C ASN A 94 -4.01 -1.55 9.41
N THR A 95 -3.13 -2.23 8.69
CA THR A 95 -2.94 -2.12 7.25
C THR A 95 -3.19 -3.48 6.59
N THR A 96 -3.32 -3.55 5.27
CA THR A 96 -3.53 -4.78 4.49
C THR A 96 -2.48 -5.86 4.79
N THR A 97 -1.24 -5.44 5.10
CA THR A 97 -0.11 -6.33 5.35
C THR A 97 0.18 -6.57 6.84
N GLY A 98 -0.55 -5.95 7.76
CA GLY A 98 -0.34 -6.08 9.20
C GLY A 98 -0.45 -4.76 9.98
N GLU A 99 -0.15 -4.79 11.27
CA GLU A 99 -0.12 -3.58 12.10
C GLU A 99 1.09 -2.72 11.70
N MET A 100 0.83 -1.47 11.32
CA MET A 100 1.88 -0.46 11.28
C MET A 100 2.13 0.12 12.66
N SER A 101 3.38 0.46 12.95
CA SER A 101 3.77 1.21 14.13
C SER A 101 4.62 2.41 13.70
N LEU A 102 4.24 3.58 14.18
CA LEU A 102 4.91 4.84 13.96
C LEU A 102 5.22 5.48 15.31
N TYR A 103 6.46 5.89 15.51
CA TYR A 103 6.90 6.73 16.62
C TYR A 103 7.44 8.05 16.08
N LEU A 104 7.02 9.14 16.69
CA LEU A 104 7.34 10.50 16.27
C LEU A 104 7.67 11.35 17.50
N ASP A 105 8.85 11.97 17.48
CA ASP A 105 9.31 12.89 18.51
C ASP A 105 9.75 14.21 17.86
N CYS A 106 9.04 15.29 18.18
CA CYS A 106 9.31 16.61 17.65
C CYS A 106 10.03 17.43 18.72
N TYR A 107 11.16 18.02 18.35
CA TYR A 107 12.01 18.76 19.26
C TYR A 107 12.67 19.93 18.55
N ASP A 108 12.98 20.98 19.29
CA ASP A 108 13.78 22.08 18.78
C ASP A 108 15.28 21.80 19.00
N ASN A 109 16.15 22.59 18.35
CA ASN A 109 17.61 22.49 18.55
C ASN A 109 18.06 22.72 20.00
N SER A 110 17.19 23.19 20.91
CA SER A 110 17.56 23.43 22.31
C SER A 110 17.43 22.17 23.17
N GLN A 111 16.51 21.28 22.81
CA GLN A 111 16.26 19.99 23.47
C GLN A 111 17.06 18.89 22.77
N ASN A 112 18.37 18.83 22.99
CA ASN A 112 19.30 17.87 22.35
C ASN A 112 19.07 16.37 22.70
N THR A 113 17.91 15.97 23.22
CA THR A 113 17.66 14.59 23.65
C THR A 113 16.36 14.06 23.08
N VAL A 114 16.46 13.26 22.03
CA VAL A 114 15.38 12.38 21.58
C VAL A 114 15.23 11.22 22.57
N ASN A 115 14.00 10.90 22.96
CA ASN A 115 13.76 9.78 23.87
C ASN A 115 13.68 8.44 23.11
N PHE A 116 14.80 7.72 23.04
CA PHE A 116 14.90 6.43 22.34
C PHE A 116 14.32 5.22 23.11
N LEU A 117 13.67 5.40 24.26
CA LEU A 117 13.23 4.27 25.10
C LEU A 117 12.02 3.50 24.52
N ILE A 118 11.24 4.10 23.62
CA ILE A 118 9.95 3.55 23.12
C ILE A 118 9.97 3.48 21.59
N LEU A 119 11.01 2.87 21.02
CA LEU A 119 11.12 2.72 19.57
C LEU A 119 10.49 1.40 19.09
N PRO A 120 9.70 1.41 18.00
CA PRO A 120 9.39 0.18 17.30
C PRO A 120 10.69 -0.47 16.77
N ASN A 121 10.72 -1.79 16.62
CA ASN A 121 11.84 -2.48 15.98
C ASN A 121 11.83 -2.23 14.46
N SER A 122 12.25 -1.04 14.07
CA SER A 122 12.18 -0.50 12.71
C SER A 122 13.54 -0.52 12.01
N THR A 123 14.45 -1.44 12.36
CA THR A 123 15.80 -1.43 11.78
C THR A 123 15.75 -1.73 10.27
N ALA A 124 16.06 -0.73 9.45
CA ALA A 124 16.23 -0.87 8.00
C ALA A 124 17.43 -1.78 7.68
N SER A 125 17.35 -2.53 6.57
CA SER A 125 18.49 -3.33 6.08
C SER A 125 19.67 -2.43 5.69
N LEU A 126 20.88 -3.01 5.60
CA LEU A 126 22.10 -2.25 5.25
C LEU A 126 22.18 -1.90 3.76
N THR A 127 21.56 -2.72 2.91
CA THR A 127 21.62 -2.62 1.46
C THR A 127 20.23 -2.81 0.86
N SER A 128 19.96 -2.13 -0.25
CA SER A 128 18.72 -2.32 -1.02
C SER A 128 18.56 -3.77 -1.49
N ALA A 129 17.31 -4.20 -1.61
CA ALA A 129 16.96 -5.42 -2.33
C ALA A 129 17.38 -5.29 -3.80
N VAL A 130 17.74 -6.42 -4.42
CA VAL A 130 18.04 -6.46 -5.85
C VAL A 130 16.71 -6.41 -6.61
N PRO A 131 16.46 -5.40 -7.48
CA PRO A 131 15.22 -5.33 -8.24
C PRO A 131 15.03 -6.53 -9.16
N VAL A 132 13.78 -6.93 -9.38
CA VAL A 132 13.43 -8.11 -10.18
C VAL A 132 12.41 -7.80 -11.28
N ASN A 133 12.31 -8.69 -12.27
CA ASN A 133 11.28 -8.63 -13.31
C ASN A 133 10.26 -9.75 -13.07
N CYS A 134 8.98 -9.39 -12.96
CA CYS A 134 7.91 -10.33 -12.62
C CYS A 134 7.18 -10.91 -13.84
N ASN A 135 7.27 -10.23 -14.98
CA ASN A 135 6.94 -10.73 -16.31
C ASN A 135 7.46 -9.71 -17.35
N ASN A 136 7.18 -9.90 -18.64
CA ASN A 136 7.56 -8.97 -19.71
C ASN A 136 7.06 -7.53 -19.49
N SER A 137 5.88 -7.33 -18.87
CA SER A 137 5.28 -6.01 -18.61
C SER A 137 5.65 -5.42 -17.24
N LYS A 138 5.99 -6.25 -16.25
CA LYS A 138 6.30 -5.81 -14.88
C LYS A 138 7.80 -5.89 -14.63
N LYS A 139 8.50 -4.83 -15.01
CA LYS A 139 9.96 -4.71 -14.90
C LYS A 139 10.34 -3.88 -13.66
N ASN A 140 11.49 -4.21 -13.08
CA ASN A 140 12.13 -3.43 -12.04
C ASN A 140 11.31 -3.25 -10.74
N CYS A 141 10.71 -4.33 -10.23
CA CYS A 141 10.10 -4.33 -8.90
C CYS A 141 11.20 -4.23 -7.84
N THR A 142 11.29 -3.09 -7.15
CA THR A 142 12.40 -2.76 -6.23
C THR A 142 12.33 -3.53 -4.92
N GLU A 143 11.16 -4.09 -4.59
CA GLU A 143 10.96 -4.91 -3.41
C GLU A 143 11.75 -6.23 -3.48
N GLY A 144 12.20 -6.62 -4.68
CA GLY A 144 13.05 -7.79 -4.91
C GLY A 144 12.30 -9.12 -4.98
N TYR A 145 10.98 -9.09 -5.14
CA TYR A 145 10.14 -10.26 -5.36
C TYR A 145 8.90 -9.91 -6.20
N CYS A 146 8.13 -10.92 -6.55
CA CYS A 146 6.98 -10.84 -7.44
C CYS A 146 5.74 -11.43 -6.81
N ALA A 147 4.57 -10.95 -7.23
CA ALA A 147 3.28 -11.56 -6.92
C ALA A 147 2.64 -12.14 -8.20
N MET A 148 2.28 -13.41 -8.17
CA MET A 148 1.31 -14.01 -9.07
C MET A 148 -0.05 -14.00 -8.39
N PHE A 149 -1.05 -13.47 -9.07
CA PHE A 149 -2.40 -13.38 -8.52
C PHE A 149 -3.45 -13.84 -9.51
N GLU A 150 -4.40 -14.58 -8.99
CA GLU A 150 -5.60 -14.98 -9.68
C GLU A 150 -6.84 -14.75 -8.84
N ARG A 151 -7.93 -14.45 -9.53
CA ARG A 151 -9.25 -14.32 -8.94
C ARG A 151 -10.32 -14.71 -9.93
N GLN A 152 -11.38 -15.32 -9.42
CA GLN A 152 -12.62 -15.53 -10.13
C GLN A 152 -13.82 -15.19 -9.22
N ILE A 153 -14.72 -14.29 -9.64
CA ILE A 153 -15.95 -13.97 -8.89
C ILE A 153 -17.16 -14.09 -9.79
N PHE A 154 -18.17 -14.81 -9.29
CA PHE A 154 -19.48 -14.85 -9.90
C PHE A 154 -20.37 -13.69 -9.42
N PHE A 155 -21.00 -12.99 -10.35
CA PHE A 155 -21.99 -11.95 -10.09
C PHE A 155 -23.40 -12.47 -10.36
N PRO A 156 -24.23 -12.69 -9.32
CA PRO A 156 -25.58 -13.23 -9.49
C PRO A 156 -26.50 -12.34 -10.32
N SER A 157 -26.38 -11.03 -10.16
CA SER A 157 -27.24 -10.05 -10.82
C SER A 157 -27.09 -10.07 -12.34
N THR A 158 -25.87 -10.31 -12.83
CA THR A 158 -25.56 -10.31 -14.26
C THR A 158 -25.27 -11.70 -14.82
N LYS A 159 -25.17 -12.72 -13.95
CA LYS A 159 -24.70 -14.09 -14.26
C LYS A 159 -23.34 -14.13 -14.94
N HIS A 160 -22.50 -13.12 -14.72
CA HIS A 160 -21.16 -13.05 -15.27
C HIS A 160 -20.10 -13.48 -14.27
N ILE A 161 -18.98 -13.97 -14.81
CA ILE A 161 -17.78 -14.28 -14.05
C ILE A 161 -16.72 -13.22 -14.40
N SER A 162 -16.24 -12.50 -13.40
CA SER A 162 -15.04 -11.66 -13.54
C SER A 162 -13.81 -12.48 -13.17
N LYS A 163 -12.77 -12.36 -13.99
CA LYS A 163 -11.50 -13.07 -13.83
C LYS A 163 -10.33 -12.10 -13.86
N ILE A 164 -9.35 -12.32 -13.01
CA ILE A 164 -8.03 -11.69 -13.06
C ILE A 164 -7.01 -12.83 -13.00
N GLN A 165 -5.97 -12.75 -13.83
CA GLN A 165 -4.79 -13.62 -13.78
C GLN A 165 -3.61 -12.79 -14.27
N ASN A 166 -2.72 -12.37 -13.37
CA ASN A 166 -1.61 -11.50 -13.74
C ASN A 166 -0.43 -11.56 -12.75
N TYR A 167 0.67 -10.96 -13.16
CA TYR A 167 1.85 -10.69 -12.33
C TYR A 167 1.85 -9.23 -11.88
N TYR A 168 2.40 -8.98 -10.71
CA TYR A 168 2.47 -7.66 -10.10
C TYR A 168 3.80 -7.46 -9.39
N CYS A 169 4.28 -6.21 -9.37
CA CYS A 169 5.16 -5.80 -8.29
C CYS A 169 4.37 -5.84 -6.97
N PRO A 170 5.00 -6.21 -5.84
CA PRO A 170 4.28 -6.39 -4.58
C PRO A 170 3.46 -5.18 -4.13
N ASN A 171 3.96 -3.95 -4.26
CA ASN A 171 3.21 -2.77 -3.87
C ASN A 171 1.93 -2.55 -4.69
N ASP A 172 2.01 -2.76 -6.01
CA ASP A 172 0.85 -2.70 -6.91
C ASP A 172 -0.18 -3.77 -6.54
N PHE A 173 0.31 -4.96 -6.21
CA PHE A 173 -0.54 -6.05 -5.74
C PHE A 173 -1.27 -5.68 -4.44
N ILE A 174 -0.55 -5.15 -3.43
CA ILE A 174 -1.18 -4.73 -2.16
C ILE A 174 -2.22 -3.62 -2.39
N ASN A 175 -1.93 -2.64 -3.26
CA ASN A 175 -2.90 -1.61 -3.62
C ASN A 175 -4.14 -2.19 -4.33
N LEU A 176 -3.97 -3.18 -5.21
CA LEU A 176 -5.09 -3.91 -5.82
C LEU A 176 -5.93 -4.61 -4.74
N ILE A 177 -5.30 -5.33 -3.82
CA ILE A 177 -5.98 -6.04 -2.73
C ILE A 177 -6.79 -5.07 -1.87
N ASN A 178 -6.20 -3.92 -1.51
CA ASN A 178 -6.90 -2.89 -0.75
C ASN A 178 -8.09 -2.29 -1.52
N PHE A 179 -7.92 -2.01 -2.81
CA PHE A 179 -9.02 -1.55 -3.65
C PHE A 179 -10.15 -2.58 -3.68
N GLU A 180 -9.83 -3.86 -3.88
CA GLU A 180 -10.83 -4.90 -3.95
C GLU A 180 -11.52 -5.18 -2.61
N SER A 181 -10.81 -5.10 -1.48
CA SER A 181 -11.41 -5.28 -0.14
C SER A 181 -12.38 -4.17 0.24
N ASN A 182 -12.22 -2.97 -0.33
CA ASN A 182 -13.10 -1.82 -0.07
C ASN A 182 -14.17 -1.62 -1.16
N ASN A 183 -14.27 -2.54 -2.13
CA ASN A 183 -15.21 -2.42 -3.23
C ASN A 183 -16.57 -3.05 -2.92
N ASN A 184 -17.58 -2.21 -2.71
CA ASN A 184 -18.96 -2.60 -2.41
C ASN A 184 -19.67 -3.38 -3.54
N PHE A 185 -19.09 -3.45 -4.75
CA PHE A 185 -19.61 -4.31 -5.82
C PHE A 185 -19.33 -5.79 -5.57
N PHE A 186 -18.37 -6.15 -4.70
CA PHE A 186 -18.03 -7.54 -4.41
C PHE A 186 -18.73 -8.06 -3.15
N LEU A 187 -18.81 -9.38 -3.05
CA LEU A 187 -19.38 -10.08 -1.90
C LEU A 187 -18.58 -9.79 -0.63
N THR A 188 -19.25 -9.58 0.50
CA THR A 188 -18.58 -9.33 1.79
C THR A 188 -17.63 -10.47 2.21
N SER A 189 -17.99 -11.71 1.88
CA SER A 189 -17.14 -12.88 2.12
C SER A 189 -15.86 -12.83 1.28
N TYR A 190 -15.95 -12.36 0.04
CA TYR A 190 -14.79 -12.12 -0.80
C TYR A 190 -13.92 -11.00 -0.22
N THR A 191 -14.51 -9.82 -0.01
CA THR A 191 -13.77 -8.62 0.41
C THR A 191 -13.08 -8.80 1.77
N SER A 192 -13.69 -9.56 2.68
CA SER A 192 -13.06 -9.95 3.94
C SER A 192 -11.88 -10.89 3.72
N SER A 193 -12.05 -11.92 2.87
CA SER A 193 -11.04 -12.96 2.67
C SER A 193 -9.80 -12.47 1.93
N ILE A 194 -9.97 -11.57 0.94
CA ILE A 194 -8.88 -11.18 0.04
C ILE A 194 -7.75 -10.42 0.75
N THR A 195 -8.05 -9.75 1.86
CA THR A 195 -7.04 -9.05 2.68
C THR A 195 -5.94 -10.00 3.18
N LEU A 196 -6.24 -11.29 3.35
CA LEU A 196 -5.26 -12.30 3.75
C LEU A 196 -4.15 -12.49 2.69
N ALA A 197 -4.48 -12.32 1.40
CA ALA A 197 -3.52 -12.48 0.32
C ALA A 197 -2.34 -11.50 0.42
N GLY A 198 -2.56 -10.30 0.96
CA GLY A 198 -1.49 -9.34 1.22
C GLY A 198 -0.50 -9.82 2.29
N LYS A 199 -0.99 -10.44 3.36
CA LYS A 199 -0.16 -11.03 4.44
C LYS A 199 0.64 -12.22 3.95
N ILE A 200 -0.01 -13.13 3.22
CA ILE A 200 0.64 -14.29 2.58
C ILE A 200 1.77 -13.82 1.65
N CYS A 201 1.54 -12.72 0.92
CA CYS A 201 2.48 -12.23 -0.06
C CYS A 201 3.78 -11.69 0.56
N ILE A 202 3.67 -10.91 1.64
CA ILE A 202 4.86 -10.36 2.32
C ILE A 202 5.70 -11.45 3.00
N GLU A 203 5.11 -12.61 3.28
CA GLU A 203 5.80 -13.81 3.78
C GLU A 203 6.45 -14.64 2.67
N LEU A 204 6.34 -14.22 1.39
CA LEU A 204 6.81 -14.96 0.21
C LEU A 204 6.21 -16.36 0.11
N ASN A 205 4.94 -16.48 0.48
CA ASN A 205 4.22 -17.74 0.49
C ASN A 205 3.14 -17.78 -0.62
N SER A 206 2.43 -18.90 -0.71
CA SER A 206 1.33 -19.10 -1.65
C SER A 206 0.13 -19.70 -0.93
N ASP A 207 -1.07 -19.22 -1.24
CA ASP A 207 -2.31 -19.77 -0.70
C ASP A 207 -3.49 -19.46 -1.63
N SER A 208 -4.61 -20.15 -1.42
CA SER A 208 -5.86 -19.92 -2.11
C SER A 208 -7.04 -19.91 -1.17
N PHE A 209 -8.10 -19.22 -1.57
CA PHE A 209 -9.39 -19.29 -0.91
C PHE A 209 -10.48 -19.53 -1.93
N ILE A 210 -11.44 -20.39 -1.59
CA ILE A 210 -12.53 -20.75 -2.49
C ILE A 210 -13.85 -20.88 -1.74
N ILE A 211 -14.90 -20.26 -2.29
CA ILE A 211 -16.28 -20.50 -1.91
C ILE A 211 -17.05 -21.01 -3.14
N ARG A 212 -17.76 -22.12 -2.96
CA ARG A 212 -18.61 -22.76 -3.96
C ARG A 212 -20.05 -22.82 -3.44
N SER A 213 -20.73 -21.68 -3.39
CA SER A 213 -22.06 -21.56 -2.76
C SER A 213 -23.02 -20.78 -3.63
N GLY A 214 -23.40 -21.37 -4.77
CA GLY A 214 -24.39 -20.75 -5.65
C GLY A 214 -23.98 -19.33 -6.03
N ASN A 215 -24.85 -18.38 -5.66
CA ASN A 215 -24.75 -16.96 -5.95
C ASN A 215 -23.56 -16.29 -5.23
N LEU A 216 -22.89 -16.98 -4.32
CA LEU A 216 -21.77 -16.43 -3.54
C LEU A 216 -20.41 -17.03 -3.95
N SER A 217 -20.34 -17.65 -5.13
CA SER A 217 -19.13 -18.38 -5.54
C SER A 217 -17.99 -17.47 -5.95
N PHE A 218 -16.82 -17.66 -5.34
CA PHE A 218 -15.60 -16.95 -5.69
C PHE A 218 -14.35 -17.78 -5.39
N PHE A 219 -13.24 -17.36 -5.98
CA PHE A 219 -11.91 -17.92 -5.79
C PHE A 219 -10.88 -16.81 -5.86
N TRP A 220 -9.82 -16.93 -5.06
CA TRP A 220 -8.57 -16.23 -5.30
C TRP A 220 -7.39 -17.13 -4.96
N TRP A 221 -6.26 -16.90 -5.61
CA TRP A 221 -4.98 -17.52 -5.30
C TRP A 221 -3.87 -16.49 -5.46
N VAL A 222 -2.90 -16.54 -4.55
CA VAL A 222 -1.70 -15.70 -4.60
C VAL A 222 -0.46 -16.58 -4.43
N SER A 223 0.60 -16.23 -5.12
CA SER A 223 1.94 -16.76 -4.90
C SER A 223 2.96 -15.66 -4.99
N CYS A 224 3.67 -15.38 -3.90
CA CYS A 224 4.73 -14.39 -3.87
C CYS A 224 6.10 -15.06 -3.74
N PHE A 225 7.04 -14.66 -4.58
CA PHE A 225 8.32 -15.36 -4.72
C PHE A 225 9.40 -14.47 -5.31
N ARG A 226 10.65 -14.82 -5.05
CA ARG A 226 11.79 -14.27 -5.79
C ARG A 226 11.91 -15.01 -7.13
N PRO A 227 11.82 -14.32 -8.29
CA PRO A 227 11.98 -15.00 -9.57
C PRO A 227 13.41 -15.55 -9.69
N ASN A 228 13.52 -16.81 -10.09
CA ASN A 228 14.77 -17.44 -10.48
C ASN A 228 14.75 -17.74 -11.98
N SER A 229 15.89 -17.64 -12.64
CA SER A 229 16.03 -17.86 -14.09
C SER A 229 15.54 -19.23 -14.58
N SER A 230 15.50 -20.24 -13.70
CA SER A 230 15.07 -21.61 -14.01
C SER A 230 13.56 -21.87 -13.87
N ASP A 231 12.82 -21.02 -13.15
CA ASP A 231 11.50 -21.39 -12.65
C ASP A 231 10.39 -20.82 -13.55
N LYS A 232 9.91 -21.65 -14.49
CA LYS A 232 8.65 -21.37 -15.20
C LYS A 232 7.48 -21.67 -14.27
N ARG A 233 7.13 -20.72 -13.40
CA ARG A 233 5.93 -20.85 -12.56
C ARG A 233 4.67 -20.76 -13.42
N SER A 234 3.82 -21.77 -13.29
CA SER A 234 2.48 -21.76 -13.86
C SER A 234 1.49 -21.21 -12.84
N PHE A 235 0.50 -20.53 -13.39
CA PHE A 235 -0.72 -20.12 -12.73
C PHE A 235 -1.51 -21.33 -12.16
N TYR A 236 -2.30 -21.12 -11.11
CA TYR A 236 -3.08 -22.18 -10.48
C TYR A 236 -4.27 -22.55 -11.40
N PRO A 237 -4.68 -23.82 -11.48
CA PRO A 237 -5.86 -24.17 -12.28
C PRO A 237 -7.11 -23.46 -11.74
N MET A 238 -7.64 -22.49 -12.48
CA MET A 238 -8.88 -21.80 -12.08
C MET A 238 -10.02 -22.81 -11.87
N PRO A 239 -10.77 -22.70 -10.75
CA PRO A 239 -11.90 -23.57 -10.52
C PRO A 239 -13.00 -23.30 -11.53
N ASP A 240 -13.62 -24.37 -12.00
CA ASP A 240 -14.82 -24.26 -12.84
C ASP A 240 -16.04 -23.94 -11.97
N PHE A 241 -16.81 -22.91 -12.32
CA PHE A 241 -18.11 -22.61 -11.69
C PHE A 241 -19.30 -22.93 -12.63
N SER A 242 -19.04 -23.55 -13.78
CA SER A 242 -20.07 -23.91 -14.78
C SER A 242 -21.14 -24.85 -14.25
N TYR A 243 -20.78 -25.74 -13.31
CA TYR A 243 -21.75 -26.66 -12.67
C TYR A 243 -22.81 -25.92 -11.83
N VAL A 244 -22.56 -24.65 -11.50
CA VAL A 244 -23.50 -23.82 -10.73
C VAL A 244 -24.45 -23.06 -11.66
N TYR A 245 -24.07 -22.75 -12.91
CA TYR A 245 -24.85 -21.93 -13.85
C TYR A 245 -24.56 -22.27 -15.33
N PRO A 246 -25.59 -22.31 -16.22
CA PRO A 246 -25.35 -22.29 -17.66
C PRO A 246 -24.73 -20.94 -18.05
N THR A 247 -23.46 -20.97 -18.46
CA THR A 247 -22.66 -19.80 -18.83
C THR A 247 -23.09 -19.24 -20.19
N TYR A 248 -23.36 -17.94 -20.24
CA TYR A 248 -23.32 -17.16 -21.49
C TYR A 248 -21.88 -16.66 -21.71
N PRO A 249 -21.43 -16.46 -22.97
CA PRO A 249 -20.03 -16.16 -23.28
C PRO A 249 -19.51 -14.94 -22.51
N THR A 250 -18.31 -15.11 -21.93
CA THR A 250 -17.55 -14.08 -21.21
C THR A 250 -17.07 -13.00 -22.16
N PHE A 251 -17.25 -11.72 -21.79
CA PHE A 251 -16.45 -10.66 -22.38
C PHE A 251 -15.05 -10.70 -21.77
N PRO A 252 -13.96 -10.83 -22.55
CA PRO A 252 -12.64 -10.49 -22.05
C PRO A 252 -12.70 -9.01 -21.64
N MET A 253 -12.45 -8.71 -20.37
CA MET A 253 -12.06 -7.34 -20.05
C MET A 253 -10.80 -7.07 -20.86
N GLY A 254 -10.84 -5.98 -21.64
CA GLY A 254 -9.65 -5.45 -22.30
C GLY A 254 -8.52 -5.26 -21.28
N PRO A 255 -7.28 -5.08 -21.74
CA PRO A 255 -6.15 -4.90 -20.84
C PRO A 255 -6.53 -3.87 -19.79
N VAL A 256 -6.48 -4.28 -18.51
CA VAL A 256 -6.31 -3.32 -17.43
C VAL A 256 -5.02 -2.65 -17.81
N ALA A 257 -5.12 -1.43 -18.39
CA ALA A 257 -3.97 -0.63 -18.72
C ALA A 257 -3.03 -0.73 -17.53
N ASP A 258 -1.75 -1.03 -17.79
CA ASP A 258 -0.71 -1.01 -16.78
C ASP A 258 -0.99 0.19 -15.90
N GLY A 259 -1.40 -0.09 -14.67
CA GLY A 259 -1.93 0.91 -13.77
C GLY A 259 -0.82 1.79 -13.25
N GLU A 260 -0.17 2.57 -14.12
CA GLU A 260 0.01 3.98 -13.85
C GLU A 260 -1.39 4.59 -13.77
N SER A 261 -2.14 4.26 -12.72
CA SER A 261 -3.51 4.67 -12.65
C SER A 261 -3.52 6.18 -12.37
N SER A 262 -3.84 6.94 -13.41
CA SER A 262 -4.42 8.27 -13.29
C SER A 262 -5.72 8.24 -12.46
N ILE A 263 -6.26 7.06 -12.15
CA ILE A 263 -7.34 6.82 -11.20
C ILE A 263 -6.94 7.20 -9.76
N PHE A 264 -5.66 7.13 -9.37
CA PHE A 264 -5.23 7.69 -8.07
C PHE A 264 -5.24 9.23 -8.07
N LYS A 265 -5.13 9.87 -9.24
CA LYS A 265 -5.51 11.29 -9.42
C LYS A 265 -7.02 11.50 -9.58
N TYR A 266 -7.88 10.48 -9.55
CA TYR A 266 -9.30 10.65 -9.86
C TYR A 266 -10.26 10.23 -8.74
N ASN A 267 -9.93 9.22 -7.93
CA ASN A 267 -10.83 8.75 -6.86
C ASN A 267 -10.85 9.67 -5.62
N TYR A 268 -9.81 10.48 -5.40
CA TYR A 268 -9.92 11.61 -4.46
C TYR A 268 -10.61 12.83 -5.11
N PHE A 269 -10.47 13.01 -6.43
CA PHE A 269 -11.08 14.13 -7.15
C PHE A 269 -12.59 14.00 -7.33
N LYS A 270 -13.15 12.78 -7.34
CA LYS A 270 -14.61 12.59 -7.50
C LYS A 270 -15.41 13.03 -6.27
N ASN A 271 -14.87 12.88 -5.06
CA ASN A 271 -15.54 13.37 -3.85
C ASN A 271 -15.49 14.90 -3.73
N LEU A 272 -14.45 15.56 -4.26
CA LEU A 272 -14.39 17.03 -4.25
C LEU A 272 -15.26 17.67 -5.34
N PHE A 273 -15.36 17.07 -6.53
CA PHE A 273 -16.20 17.61 -7.62
C PHE A 273 -17.71 17.42 -7.36
N LEU A 274 -18.12 16.36 -6.66
CA LEU A 274 -19.51 16.19 -6.21
C LEU A 274 -19.92 17.24 -5.18
N LEU A 275 -19.01 17.66 -4.30
CA LEU A 275 -19.26 18.75 -3.34
C LEU A 275 -19.40 20.11 -4.02
N PHE A 276 -18.59 20.40 -5.05
CA PHE A 276 -18.68 21.66 -5.79
C PHE A 276 -19.98 21.82 -6.60
N PHE A 277 -20.50 20.75 -7.20
CA PHE A 277 -21.79 20.81 -7.90
C PHE A 277 -22.99 20.98 -6.96
N ILE A 278 -22.93 20.45 -5.74
CA ILE A 278 -23.99 20.65 -4.75
C ILE A 278 -24.02 22.11 -4.26
N ILE A 279 -22.86 22.75 -4.13
CA ILE A 279 -22.78 24.17 -3.70
C ILE A 279 -23.30 25.11 -4.80
N PHE A 280 -22.99 24.86 -6.08
CA PHE A 280 -23.48 25.71 -7.17
C PHE A 280 -24.95 25.49 -7.54
N TYR A 281 -25.56 24.35 -7.21
CA TYR A 281 -26.98 24.13 -7.41
C TYR A 281 -27.86 24.89 -6.38
N TYR A 282 -27.29 25.33 -5.26
CA TYR A 282 -28.01 26.04 -4.19
C TYR A 282 -27.71 27.55 -4.10
N ILE A 283 -26.92 28.12 -5.02
CA ILE A 283 -26.63 29.57 -5.05
C ILE A 283 -27.21 30.27 -6.31
N ASN A 284 -28.05 29.58 -7.09
CA ASN A 284 -28.98 30.20 -8.06
C ASN A 284 -30.41 29.75 -7.76
#